data_AF-E1ZKA3-F1
#
_entry.id   AF-E1ZKA3-F1
#
_cell.length_a   1.000
_cell.length_b   1.000
_cell.length_c   1.000
_cell.angle_alpha   90.00
_cell.angle_beta   90.00
_cell.angle_gamma   90.00
#
_symmetry.space_group_name_H-M   'P 1'
#
loop_
_entity.id
_entity.type
_entity.pdbx_description
1 polymer ?
#
loop_
_entity_poly.entity_id
_entity_poly.type
_entity_poly.pdbx_seq_one_letter_code
_entity_poly.pdbx_strand_id
1 'polypeptide(L)'
;MAAGAETVTTGPECSKVSPLALSVLGKIPAPPSNQLCSWLLKGVSGLVTTCQQLAIIETGLSRTSGGNQSCNTSDPQLGQYPLTGSPAPLEDARPLPPGAFANVSDVYEEEGATFHWLYQLVRNLENSLPCSLEGLPWQPPQGWALHTTLRLTEGGGQRVPFGAVIVDPASSQIVVALRGTMTGFEWGLDWQYNQTTTTPDVFGVPVHAGFGGAFSEVWPDIEAALQELVVFVVGHSLGAAVATLASYAAQSYLDEQLGEGAPVVGAVLVAPPNVAGPAFVAEFDQRVNARRLAFQFDIVPQAFCTPTMPACGGASADASPVGALLAKAGVSVMPTNMPGNVSAWNYSQVGGGLPIAGDDMPQDAAAWPALQSIQLCWAVEFLLASHVCSYTCFTSQFAADADAAARHSNCWLSPKPGGAEGSACMGWPSAYPGVEMKRLGIPRETPCAVQQWEGHAFVSFL
;
A
#
# COMPACT_ATOMS: atom_id res chain seq x y z
N MET A 1 -20.28 -3.02 -22.13
CA MET A 1 -20.00 -1.96 -21.15
C MET A 1 -21.15 -1.96 -20.16
N ALA A 2 -20.91 -2.39 -18.92
CA ALA A 2 -21.90 -2.19 -17.87
C ALA A 2 -22.19 -0.68 -17.76
N ALA A 3 -23.45 -0.28 -17.58
CA ALA A 3 -23.77 1.10 -17.26
C ALA A 3 -22.92 1.48 -16.04
N GLY A 4 -22.04 2.47 -16.18
CA GLY A 4 -21.15 2.88 -15.10
C GLY A 4 -21.99 3.22 -13.87
N ALA A 5 -21.63 2.65 -12.72
CA ALA A 5 -22.30 3.01 -11.47
C ALA A 5 -22.22 4.53 -11.29
N GLU A 6 -23.35 5.15 -10.98
CA GLU A 6 -23.38 6.57 -10.65
C GLU A 6 -22.52 6.79 -9.39
N THR A 7 -21.72 7.86 -9.39
CA THR A 7 -20.93 8.22 -8.21
C THR A 7 -21.87 8.68 -7.12
N VAL A 8 -21.80 8.01 -5.98
CA VAL A 8 -22.54 8.42 -4.80
C VAL A 8 -21.80 9.59 -4.16
N THR A 9 -22.46 10.75 -4.13
CA THR A 9 -21.89 11.99 -3.60
C THR A 9 -22.12 12.20 -2.10
N THR A 10 -22.80 11.25 -1.46
CA THR A 10 -22.98 11.24 -0.01
C THR A 10 -21.88 10.42 0.61
N GLY A 11 -21.09 11.00 1.51
CA GLY A 11 -20.05 10.29 2.27
C GLY A 11 -19.19 11.24 3.12
N PRO A 12 -18.36 10.71 4.03
CA PRO A 12 -17.61 11.50 5.01
C PRO A 12 -16.70 12.55 4.38
N GLU A 13 -16.00 12.20 3.30
CA GLU A 13 -15.03 13.06 2.60
C GLU A 13 -15.73 14.24 1.91
N CYS A 14 -16.97 14.01 1.47
CA CYS A 14 -17.77 14.97 0.74
C CYS A 14 -18.59 15.90 1.64
N SER A 15 -18.65 15.63 2.95
CA SER A 15 -19.37 16.48 3.93
C SER A 15 -18.83 17.91 4.02
N LYS A 16 -17.54 18.11 3.69
CA LYS A 16 -16.84 19.41 3.72
C LYS A 16 -16.64 20.02 2.33
N VAL A 17 -17.14 19.37 1.28
CA VAL A 17 -16.97 19.81 -0.11
C VAL A 17 -18.10 20.78 -0.48
N SER A 18 -17.77 21.87 -1.18
CA SER A 18 -18.78 22.86 -1.57
C SER A 18 -19.86 22.24 -2.47
N PRO A 19 -21.12 22.71 -2.44
CA PRO A 19 -22.18 22.19 -3.30
C PRO A 19 -21.85 22.21 -4.80
N LEU A 20 -21.09 23.22 -5.25
CA LEU A 20 -20.64 23.31 -6.63
C LEU A 20 -19.65 22.19 -6.98
N ALA A 21 -18.66 21.94 -6.11
CA ALA A 21 -17.71 20.85 -6.32
C ALA A 21 -18.40 19.47 -6.25
N LEU A 22 -19.36 19.28 -5.34
CA LEU A 22 -20.20 18.08 -5.28
C LEU A 22 -21.01 17.87 -6.58
N SER A 23 -21.56 18.94 -7.15
CA SER A 23 -22.26 18.87 -8.43
C SER A 23 -21.35 18.49 -9.59
N VAL A 24 -20.06 18.82 -9.54
CA VAL A 24 -19.07 18.38 -10.53
C VAL A 24 -18.70 16.92 -10.29
N LEU A 25 -18.37 16.54 -9.05
CA LEU A 25 -18.03 15.16 -8.68
C LEU A 25 -19.14 14.17 -9.03
N GLY A 26 -20.41 14.53 -8.80
CA GLY A 26 -21.56 13.69 -9.15
C GLY A 26 -21.77 13.48 -10.65
N LYS A 27 -21.08 14.22 -11.52
CA LYS A 27 -21.09 14.00 -12.98
C LYS A 27 -19.94 13.12 -13.46
N ILE A 28 -18.95 12.88 -12.61
CA ILE A 28 -17.84 11.96 -12.90
C ILE A 28 -18.34 10.55 -12.55
N PRO A 29 -18.30 9.57 -13.47
CA PRO A 29 -18.67 8.20 -13.15
C PRO A 29 -17.65 7.59 -12.20
N ALA A 30 -18.11 6.69 -11.31
CA ALA A 30 -17.26 6.04 -10.34
C ALA A 30 -16.14 5.26 -11.08
N PRO A 31 -14.85 5.49 -10.78
CA PRO A 31 -13.79 4.76 -11.44
C PRO A 31 -13.87 3.26 -11.10
N PRO A 32 -13.74 2.36 -12.09
CA PRO A 32 -13.60 0.93 -11.82
C PRO A 32 -12.28 0.69 -11.09
N SER A 33 -12.33 0.06 -9.92
CA SER A 33 -11.13 -0.10 -9.08
C SER A 33 -10.05 -0.94 -9.76
N ASN A 34 -10.43 -2.06 -10.38
CA ASN A 34 -9.53 -2.96 -11.11
C ASN A 34 -9.08 -2.46 -12.49
N GLN A 35 -9.52 -1.27 -12.91
CA GLN A 35 -9.20 -0.68 -14.21
C GLN A 35 -8.90 0.82 -14.06
N LEU A 36 -8.38 1.25 -12.91
CA LEU A 36 -8.18 2.65 -12.60
C LEU A 36 -7.29 3.32 -13.65
N CYS A 37 -6.17 2.69 -14.03
CA CYS A 37 -5.26 3.25 -15.02
C CYS A 37 -5.88 3.39 -16.42
N SER A 38 -6.67 2.39 -16.83
CA SER A 38 -7.41 2.49 -18.09
C SER A 38 -8.44 3.63 -18.06
N TRP A 39 -9.09 3.84 -16.92
CA TRP A 39 -10.04 4.93 -16.72
C TRP A 39 -9.35 6.30 -16.72
N LEU A 40 -8.21 6.42 -16.04
CA LEU A 40 -7.40 7.64 -15.97
C LEU A 40 -6.87 8.08 -17.34
N LEU A 41 -6.34 7.13 -18.12
CA LEU A 41 -5.69 7.42 -19.39
C LEU A 41 -6.68 7.67 -20.54
N LYS A 42 -7.89 7.11 -20.47
CA LYS A 42 -8.92 7.36 -21.50
C LYS A 42 -9.52 8.76 -21.39
N GLY A 43 -9.44 9.38 -20.20
CA GLY A 43 -10.11 10.64 -19.89
C GLY A 43 -11.63 10.45 -19.81
N VAL A 44 -12.25 10.96 -18.75
CA VAL A 44 -13.71 10.91 -18.65
C VAL A 44 -14.27 12.09 -19.45
N SER A 45 -14.85 11.79 -20.62
CA SER A 45 -15.77 12.68 -21.35
C SER A 45 -15.24 14.05 -21.80
N GLY A 46 -13.92 14.26 -21.79
CA GLY A 46 -13.31 15.55 -22.12
C GLY A 46 -13.58 16.66 -21.09
N LEU A 47 -14.22 16.35 -19.96
CA LEU A 47 -14.53 17.29 -18.88
C LEU A 47 -13.34 17.51 -17.93
N VAL A 48 -12.57 16.45 -17.67
CA VAL A 48 -11.40 16.44 -16.79
C VAL A 48 -10.21 15.84 -17.52
N THR A 49 -9.04 16.45 -17.37
CA THR A 49 -7.78 15.86 -17.86
C THR A 49 -7.32 14.74 -16.92
N THR A 50 -6.43 13.86 -17.40
CA THR A 50 -5.83 12.82 -16.55
C THR A 50 -5.16 13.42 -15.31
N CYS A 51 -4.43 14.53 -15.46
CA CYS A 51 -3.81 15.22 -14.32
C CYS A 51 -4.82 15.77 -13.32
N GLN A 52 -5.99 16.22 -13.77
CA GLN A 52 -7.05 16.67 -12.86
C GLN A 52 -7.71 15.50 -12.13
N GLN A 53 -7.86 14.36 -12.80
CA GLN A 53 -8.36 13.14 -12.16
C GLN A 53 -7.39 12.63 -11.10
N LEU A 54 -6.09 12.66 -11.39
CA LEU A 54 -5.04 12.35 -10.42
C LEU A 54 -5.12 13.30 -9.22
N ALA A 55 -5.18 14.61 -9.45
CA ALA A 55 -5.36 15.61 -8.39
C ALA A 55 -6.49 15.26 -7.40
N ILE A 56 -7.64 14.84 -7.95
CA ILE A 56 -8.81 14.50 -7.15
C ILE A 56 -8.52 13.26 -6.28
N ILE A 57 -7.89 12.25 -6.86
CA ILE A 57 -7.48 11.03 -6.14
C ILE A 57 -6.43 11.38 -5.08
N GLU A 58 -5.36 12.08 -5.45
CA GLU A 58 -4.29 12.56 -4.56
C GLU A 58 -4.85 13.36 -3.38
N THR A 59 -5.78 14.27 -3.64
CA THR A 59 -6.39 15.09 -2.59
C THR A 59 -7.31 14.27 -1.69
N GLY A 60 -8.06 13.32 -2.25
CA GLY A 60 -8.87 12.40 -1.46
C GLY A 60 -8.02 11.54 -0.52
N LEU A 61 -6.91 11.01 -1.04
CA LEU A 61 -6.01 10.11 -0.31
C LEU A 61 -5.11 10.85 0.69
N SER A 62 -4.56 12.01 0.36
CA SER A 62 -3.71 12.78 1.29
C SER A 62 -4.45 13.27 2.53
N ARG A 63 -5.77 13.51 2.43
CA ARG A 63 -6.62 13.88 3.59
C ARG A 63 -6.77 12.78 4.63
N THR A 64 -6.37 11.55 4.33
CA THR A 64 -6.41 10.41 5.26
C THR A 64 -5.31 10.41 6.31
N SER A 65 -4.24 11.16 6.07
CA SER A 65 -2.99 11.15 6.86
C SER A 65 -3.08 11.83 8.24
N GLY A 66 -4.29 12.10 8.74
CA GLY A 66 -4.51 12.91 9.94
C GLY A 66 -5.30 12.24 11.06
N GLY A 67 -5.60 10.94 10.96
CA GLY A 67 -6.19 10.22 12.07
C GLY A 67 -5.17 10.15 13.21
N ASN A 68 -5.39 10.89 14.30
CA ASN A 68 -4.64 10.72 15.55
C ASN A 68 -4.92 9.31 16.09
N GLN A 69 -4.18 8.32 15.61
CA GLN A 69 -3.98 7.12 16.39
C GLN A 69 -3.16 7.57 17.59
N SER A 70 -3.81 7.68 18.75
CA SER A 70 -3.10 7.94 20.00
C SER A 70 -2.38 6.67 20.41
N CYS A 71 -1.13 6.77 20.86
CA CYS A 71 -0.53 5.63 21.53
C CYS A 71 -1.33 5.37 22.80
N ASN A 72 -1.88 4.17 22.94
CA ASN A 72 -2.44 3.77 24.21
C ASN A 72 -1.32 3.21 25.08
N THR A 73 -0.68 4.09 25.84
CA THR A 73 0.44 3.77 26.74
C THR A 73 0.11 2.75 27.82
N SER A 74 -1.18 2.46 28.08
CA SER A 74 -1.61 1.45 29.05
C SER A 74 -1.47 0.00 28.56
N ASP A 75 -1.30 -0.20 27.25
CA ASP A 75 -0.95 -1.47 26.64
C ASP A 75 0.14 -1.22 25.59
N PRO A 76 1.43 -1.26 25.97
CA PRO A 76 2.53 -0.99 25.05
C PRO A 76 2.69 -2.07 23.96
N GLN A 77 1.92 -3.17 24.03
CA GLN A 77 1.80 -4.15 22.95
C GLN A 77 0.62 -3.84 22.01
N LEU A 78 -0.12 -2.75 22.20
CA LEU A 78 -1.25 -2.43 21.34
C LEU A 78 -0.83 -2.36 19.87
N GLY A 79 -1.35 -3.34 19.12
CA GLY A 79 -1.13 -3.49 17.69
C GLY A 79 0.09 -4.32 17.30
N GLN A 80 0.90 -4.81 18.26
CA GLN A 80 1.91 -5.86 18.01
C GLN A 80 1.30 -7.22 18.29
N TYR A 81 1.07 -7.97 17.24
CA TYR A 81 0.55 -9.32 17.35
C TYR A 81 1.70 -10.31 17.53
N PRO A 82 1.54 -11.31 18.42
CA PRO A 82 2.55 -12.32 18.62
C PRO A 82 2.80 -13.07 17.32
N LEU A 83 4.02 -12.97 16.82
CA LEU A 83 4.49 -13.75 15.70
C LEU A 83 5.23 -14.97 16.24
N THR A 84 4.71 -16.15 15.95
CA THR A 84 5.32 -17.43 16.32
C THR A 84 6.03 -18.04 15.13
N GLY A 85 7.19 -18.65 15.36
CA GLY A 85 7.99 -19.28 14.31
C GLY A 85 8.82 -18.29 13.50
N SER A 86 9.31 -18.76 12.36
CA SER A 86 10.16 -18.02 11.44
C SER A 86 9.63 -18.17 10.01
N PRO A 87 9.80 -17.17 9.14
CA PRO A 87 9.43 -17.29 7.74
C PRO A 87 10.33 -18.34 7.06
N ALA A 88 9.70 -19.30 6.41
CA ALA A 88 10.42 -20.29 5.60
C ALA A 88 10.98 -19.64 4.33
N PRO A 89 12.16 -20.07 3.84
CA PRO A 89 12.68 -19.68 2.52
C PRO A 89 11.64 -19.85 1.42
N LEU A 90 11.63 -18.92 0.45
CA LEU A 90 10.79 -19.04 -0.75
C LEU A 90 11.44 -20.00 -1.75
N GLU A 91 10.66 -20.75 -2.51
CA GLU A 91 11.19 -21.51 -3.63
C GLU A 91 11.77 -20.54 -4.68
N ASP A 92 12.97 -20.82 -5.20
CA ASP A 92 13.59 -19.97 -6.22
C ASP A 92 12.84 -20.09 -7.56
N ALA A 93 12.01 -19.08 -7.85
CA ALA A 93 11.18 -19.04 -9.04
C ALA A 93 11.75 -18.12 -10.14
N ARG A 94 13.02 -17.72 -10.05
CA ARG A 94 13.65 -16.84 -11.05
C ARG A 94 13.95 -17.60 -12.36
N PRO A 95 13.90 -16.91 -13.53
CA PRO A 95 13.41 -15.56 -13.70
C PRO A 95 11.89 -15.48 -13.50
N LEU A 96 11.36 -14.30 -13.19
CA LEU A 96 9.95 -14.08 -12.89
C LEU A 96 9.17 -13.45 -14.07
N PRO A 97 8.89 -14.16 -15.18
CA PRO A 97 8.10 -13.60 -16.26
C PRO A 97 6.66 -13.30 -15.78
N PRO A 98 5.89 -12.50 -16.54
CA PRO A 98 4.45 -12.38 -16.33
C PRO A 98 3.79 -13.77 -16.29
N GLY A 99 3.10 -14.09 -15.20
CA GLY A 99 2.53 -15.42 -14.99
C GLY A 99 3.56 -16.51 -14.61
N ALA A 100 4.66 -16.14 -13.95
CA ALA A 100 5.72 -17.06 -13.51
C ALA A 100 5.20 -18.30 -12.77
N PHE A 101 4.07 -18.19 -12.07
CA PHE A 101 3.46 -19.29 -11.34
C PHE A 101 2.35 -19.95 -12.16
N ALA A 102 2.55 -21.21 -12.52
CA ALA A 102 1.55 -21.99 -13.25
C ALA A 102 0.28 -22.22 -12.43
N ASN A 103 0.43 -22.37 -11.11
CA ASN A 103 -0.67 -22.52 -10.17
C ASN A 103 -0.41 -21.65 -8.92
N VAL A 104 -1.08 -20.51 -8.87
CA VAL A 104 -0.98 -19.56 -7.75
C VAL A 104 -1.47 -20.17 -6.43
N SER A 105 -2.44 -21.08 -6.48
CA SER A 105 -2.95 -21.74 -5.28
C SER A 105 -1.91 -22.62 -4.61
N ASP A 106 -1.08 -23.33 -5.39
CA ASP A 106 -0.01 -24.17 -4.84
C ASP A 106 1.03 -23.31 -4.11
N VAL A 107 1.36 -22.13 -4.67
CA VAL A 107 2.26 -21.17 -4.02
C VAL A 107 1.67 -20.66 -2.70
N TYR A 108 0.37 -20.38 -2.65
CA TYR A 108 -0.28 -19.98 -1.40
C TYR A 108 -0.33 -21.11 -0.37
N GLU A 109 -0.51 -22.36 -0.79
CA GLU A 109 -0.49 -23.51 0.12
C GLU A 109 0.91 -23.72 0.73
N GLU A 110 1.96 -23.57 -0.08
CA GLU A 110 3.34 -23.79 0.34
C GLU A 110 3.94 -22.61 1.12
N GLU A 111 3.72 -21.38 0.64
CA GLU A 111 4.41 -20.17 1.13
C GLU A 111 3.48 -19.25 1.94
N GLY A 112 2.18 -19.55 2.04
CA GLY A 112 1.19 -18.69 2.69
C GLY A 112 1.52 -18.33 4.14
N ALA A 113 2.08 -19.28 4.90
CA ALA A 113 2.49 -19.04 6.29
C ALA A 113 3.64 -18.02 6.36
N THR A 114 4.58 -18.07 5.42
CA THR A 114 5.65 -17.06 5.27
C THR A 114 5.06 -15.69 4.91
N PHE A 115 4.07 -15.64 4.00
CA PHE A 115 3.41 -14.39 3.64
C PHE A 115 2.68 -13.75 4.82
N HIS A 116 1.94 -14.56 5.59
CA HIS A 116 1.26 -14.10 6.79
C HIS A 116 2.26 -13.55 7.80
N TRP A 117 3.31 -14.30 8.13
CA TRP A 117 4.31 -13.88 9.12
C TRP A 117 4.99 -12.55 8.71
N LEU A 118 5.43 -12.45 7.46
CA LEU A 118 6.13 -11.26 6.94
C LEU A 118 5.19 -10.04 6.85
N TYR A 119 3.96 -10.21 6.36
CA TYR A 119 3.01 -9.11 6.29
C TYR A 119 2.60 -8.63 7.68
N GLN A 120 2.38 -9.56 8.60
CA GLN A 120 2.01 -9.24 9.97
C GLN A 120 3.14 -8.54 10.73
N LEU A 121 4.41 -8.83 10.40
CA LEU A 121 5.56 -8.07 10.89
C LEU A 121 5.50 -6.60 10.44
N VAL A 122 5.20 -6.36 9.16
CA VAL A 122 5.01 -5.00 8.63
C VAL A 122 3.85 -4.29 9.30
N ARG A 123 2.72 -4.97 9.50
CA ARG A 123 1.56 -4.43 10.22
C ARG A 123 1.87 -4.07 11.68
N ASN A 124 2.66 -4.90 12.37
CA ASN A 124 3.12 -4.62 13.73
C ASN A 124 3.96 -3.34 13.78
N LEU A 125 4.83 -3.15 12.78
CA LEU A 125 5.64 -1.93 12.65
C LEU A 125 4.75 -0.70 12.40
N GLU A 126 3.80 -0.78 11.45
CA GLU A 126 2.83 0.27 11.14
C GLU A 126 2.05 0.70 12.38
N ASN A 127 1.46 -0.26 13.10
CA ASN A 127 0.65 0.02 14.28
C ASN A 127 1.47 0.62 15.44
N SER A 128 2.80 0.41 15.46
CA SER A 128 3.68 0.91 16.52
C SER A 128 4.14 2.35 16.33
N LEU A 129 3.93 2.95 15.15
CA LEU A 129 4.44 4.28 14.83
C LEU A 129 3.95 5.34 15.83
N PRO A 130 2.65 5.43 16.18
CA PRO A 130 2.19 6.41 17.16
C PRO A 130 2.93 6.33 18.49
N CYS A 131 3.18 5.11 18.98
CA CYS A 131 3.92 4.89 20.21
C CYS A 131 5.41 5.22 20.07
N SER A 132 6.00 4.94 18.92
CA SER A 132 7.39 5.31 18.64
C SER A 132 7.60 6.82 18.63
N LEU A 133 6.62 7.59 18.16
CA LEU A 133 6.65 9.06 18.22
C LEU A 133 6.56 9.58 19.66
N GLU A 134 5.96 8.81 20.58
CA GLU A 134 5.95 9.08 22.02
C GLU A 134 7.18 8.51 22.76
N GLY A 135 8.16 7.98 22.02
CA GLY A 135 9.42 7.47 22.57
C GLY A 135 9.38 6.02 23.04
N LEU A 136 8.31 5.28 22.77
CA LEU A 136 8.23 3.84 23.03
C LEU A 136 8.76 3.05 21.81
N PRO A 137 9.93 2.42 21.90
CA PRO A 137 10.53 1.74 20.76
C PRO A 137 9.72 0.49 20.37
N TRP A 138 9.56 0.28 19.06
CA TRP A 138 9.09 -1.00 18.53
C TRP A 138 9.96 -2.16 18.99
N GLN A 139 9.34 -3.32 19.24
CA GLN A 139 10.02 -4.53 19.69
C GLN A 139 9.91 -5.61 18.60
N PRO A 140 11.00 -6.33 18.31
CA PRO A 140 10.96 -7.44 17.37
C PRO A 140 10.14 -8.62 17.93
N PRO A 141 9.68 -9.54 17.07
CA PRO A 141 9.05 -10.79 17.50
C PRO A 141 9.90 -11.57 18.50
N GLN A 142 9.26 -12.42 19.30
CA GLN A 142 9.98 -13.30 20.21
C GLN A 142 10.98 -14.18 19.45
N GLY A 143 12.21 -14.24 19.94
CA GLY A 143 13.30 -15.00 19.30
C GLY A 143 14.08 -14.19 18.27
N TRP A 144 13.59 -13.02 17.85
CA TRP A 144 14.27 -12.12 16.93
C TRP A 144 14.92 -10.96 17.67
N ALA A 145 16.04 -10.47 17.14
CA ALA A 145 16.74 -9.29 17.63
C ALA A 145 16.58 -8.13 16.65
N LEU A 146 16.35 -6.92 17.17
CA LEU A 146 16.37 -5.71 16.38
C LEU A 146 17.84 -5.35 16.09
N HIS A 147 18.23 -5.39 14.82
CA HIS A 147 19.55 -4.94 14.39
C HIS A 147 19.56 -3.41 14.24
N THR A 148 18.63 -2.86 13.46
CA THR A 148 18.49 -1.40 13.32
C THR A 148 17.07 -0.96 12.97
N THR A 149 16.72 0.26 13.35
CA THR A 149 15.48 0.93 12.94
C THR A 149 15.78 1.85 11.76
N LEU A 150 15.14 1.58 10.64
CA LEU A 150 15.23 2.38 9.42
C LEU A 150 14.32 3.60 9.56
N ARG A 151 14.82 4.79 9.22
CA ARG A 151 14.10 6.05 9.44
C ARG A 151 14.10 6.93 8.20
N LEU A 152 12.93 7.51 7.91
CA LEU A 152 12.75 8.57 6.91
C LEU A 152 12.75 9.94 7.55
N THR A 153 13.19 10.94 6.79
CA THR A 153 13.16 12.35 7.18
C THR A 153 11.84 12.99 6.72
N GLU A 154 11.03 13.39 7.69
CA GLU A 154 9.75 14.05 7.49
C GLU A 154 9.89 15.56 7.25
N GLY A 155 8.75 16.20 6.93
CA GLY A 155 8.63 17.66 6.94
C GLY A 155 9.13 18.27 8.26
N GLY A 156 10.01 19.27 8.17
CA GLY A 156 10.65 19.87 9.35
C GLY A 156 11.91 19.14 9.84
N GLY A 157 12.36 18.09 9.15
CA GLY A 157 13.63 17.40 9.43
C GLY A 157 13.55 16.35 10.54
N GLN A 158 12.36 16.08 11.08
CA GLN A 158 12.16 15.00 12.05
C GLN A 158 12.39 13.65 11.38
N ARG A 159 13.14 12.74 12.02
CA ARG A 159 13.29 11.37 11.52
C ARG A 159 12.30 10.44 12.21
N VAL A 160 11.48 9.73 11.44
CA VAL A 160 10.46 8.80 11.97
C VAL A 160 10.77 7.36 11.57
N PRO A 161 10.42 6.36 12.39
CA PRO A 161 10.56 4.95 12.02
C PRO A 161 9.74 4.62 10.77
N PHE A 162 10.40 4.03 9.78
CA PHE A 162 9.82 3.58 8.51
C PHE A 162 10.05 2.08 8.27
N GLY A 163 11.08 1.52 8.89
CA GLY A 163 11.41 0.12 8.73
C GLY A 163 12.19 -0.42 9.93
N ALA A 164 12.43 -1.72 9.90
CA ALA A 164 13.35 -2.37 10.81
C ALA A 164 14.12 -3.46 10.07
N VAL A 165 15.37 -3.65 10.47
CA VAL A 165 16.13 -4.86 10.17
C VAL A 165 16.14 -5.70 11.44
N ILE A 166 15.67 -6.93 11.33
CA ILE A 166 15.69 -7.90 12.42
C ILE A 166 16.50 -9.12 12.01
N VAL A 167 17.10 -9.77 13.02
CA VAL A 167 17.95 -10.94 12.84
C VAL A 167 17.44 -12.05 13.75
N ASP A 168 17.32 -13.26 13.21
CA ASP A 168 17.17 -14.47 13.99
C ASP A 168 18.57 -14.97 14.41
N PRO A 169 18.98 -14.83 15.68
CA PRO A 169 20.30 -15.24 16.13
C PRO A 169 20.52 -16.76 16.06
N ALA A 170 19.46 -17.56 15.91
CA ALA A 170 19.58 -19.03 15.82
C ALA A 170 19.91 -19.50 14.39
N SER A 171 19.37 -18.81 13.38
CA SER A 171 19.53 -19.17 11.97
C SER A 171 20.40 -18.20 11.17
N SER A 172 20.77 -17.07 11.78
CA SER A 172 21.39 -15.89 11.14
C SER A 172 20.52 -15.22 10.08
N GLN A 173 19.24 -15.58 9.98
CA GLN A 173 18.32 -15.00 9.00
C GLN A 173 18.04 -13.52 9.28
N ILE A 174 18.12 -12.68 8.24
CA ILE A 174 17.75 -11.28 8.25
C ILE A 174 16.38 -11.08 7.62
N VAL A 175 15.56 -10.23 8.24
CA VAL A 175 14.36 -9.66 7.61
C VAL A 175 14.46 -8.15 7.63
N VAL A 176 14.37 -7.53 6.45
CA VAL A 176 14.17 -6.10 6.25
C VAL A 176 12.67 -5.87 6.06
N ALA A 177 12.03 -5.23 7.04
CA ALA A 177 10.60 -4.92 7.00
C ALA A 177 10.37 -3.42 6.83
N LEU A 178 9.56 -3.03 5.84
CA LEU A 178 9.29 -1.64 5.46
C LEU A 178 7.80 -1.36 5.49
N ARG A 179 7.36 -0.39 6.29
CA ARG A 179 5.95 -0.03 6.41
C ARG A 179 5.43 0.84 5.28
N GLY A 180 4.11 0.84 5.10
CA GLY A 180 3.41 1.77 4.24
C GLY A 180 3.33 3.19 4.79
N THR A 181 2.63 4.02 4.04
CA THR A 181 2.42 5.45 4.30
C THR A 181 1.59 5.69 5.56
N MET A 182 2.10 6.53 6.45
CA MET A 182 1.47 6.91 7.72
C MET A 182 1.41 8.44 7.92
N THR A 183 2.26 9.21 7.24
CA THR A 183 2.28 10.69 7.37
C THR A 183 1.85 11.38 6.08
N GLY A 184 1.45 12.65 6.19
CA GLY A 184 1.13 13.46 5.02
C GLY A 184 2.35 13.75 4.13
N PHE A 185 3.55 13.76 4.71
CA PHE A 185 4.79 13.92 3.95
C PHE A 185 5.12 12.65 3.14
N GLU A 186 4.93 11.47 3.73
CA GLU A 186 5.12 10.20 3.03
C GLU A 186 4.14 10.04 1.86
N TRP A 187 2.89 10.50 2.00
CA TRP A 187 1.98 10.61 0.84
C TRP A 187 2.56 11.51 -0.25
N GLY A 188 3.25 12.58 0.13
CA GLY A 188 3.98 13.42 -0.82
C GLY A 188 5.10 12.68 -1.55
N LEU A 189 5.71 11.65 -0.95
CA LEU A 189 6.66 10.76 -1.62
C LEU A 189 5.93 9.88 -2.63
N ASP A 190 4.77 9.32 -2.28
CA ASP A 190 3.95 8.51 -3.20
C ASP A 190 3.61 9.30 -4.46
N TRP A 191 3.28 10.59 -4.35
CA TRP A 191 2.86 11.39 -5.51
C TRP A 191 4.00 11.97 -6.37
N GLN A 192 5.27 11.69 -6.04
CA GLN A 192 6.43 12.09 -6.85
C GLN A 192 6.72 11.12 -7.99
N TYR A 193 5.72 10.89 -8.85
CA TYR A 193 5.78 9.89 -9.92
C TYR A 193 6.57 10.30 -11.15
N ASN A 194 7.33 11.39 -11.07
CA ASN A 194 8.49 11.58 -11.92
C ASN A 194 9.56 10.52 -11.63
N GLN A 195 10.47 10.31 -12.58
CA GLN A 195 11.62 9.44 -12.36
C GLN A 195 12.89 10.25 -12.12
N THR A 196 13.80 9.67 -11.34
CA THR A 196 15.10 10.23 -10.99
C THR A 196 16.22 9.21 -11.23
N THR A 197 17.42 9.73 -11.50
CA THR A 197 18.68 8.97 -11.51
C THR A 197 19.59 9.36 -10.34
N THR A 198 19.09 10.15 -9.38
CA THR A 198 19.87 10.67 -8.24
C THR A 198 19.99 9.67 -7.08
N THR A 199 19.47 8.47 -7.25
CA THR A 199 19.65 7.35 -6.33
C THR A 199 21.09 6.84 -6.38
N PRO A 200 21.54 6.04 -5.39
CA PRO A 200 22.79 5.29 -5.51
C PRO A 200 22.93 4.61 -6.87
N ASP A 201 24.15 4.54 -7.40
CA ASP A 201 24.47 4.04 -8.75
C ASP A 201 24.08 2.56 -8.98
N VAL A 202 23.58 1.87 -7.95
CA VAL A 202 23.17 0.46 -7.97
C VAL A 202 22.13 0.13 -9.05
N PHE A 203 21.25 1.07 -9.41
CA PHE A 203 20.16 0.77 -10.35
C PHE A 203 20.54 0.90 -11.82
N GLY A 204 21.47 1.79 -12.17
CA GLY A 204 21.86 2.07 -13.56
C GLY A 204 20.74 2.62 -14.48
N VAL A 205 19.52 2.79 -13.98
CA VAL A 205 18.34 3.27 -14.72
C VAL A 205 17.46 4.17 -13.84
N PRO A 206 16.62 5.04 -14.43
CA PRO A 206 15.71 5.88 -13.65
C PRO A 206 14.67 5.06 -12.88
N VAL A 207 14.44 5.46 -11.63
CA VAL A 207 13.38 4.93 -10.75
C VAL A 207 12.47 6.06 -10.28
N HIS A 208 11.32 5.74 -9.73
CA HIS A 208 10.39 6.70 -9.14
C HIS A 208 11.08 7.62 -8.13
N ALA A 209 10.87 8.93 -8.23
CA ALA A 209 11.64 9.91 -7.46
C ALA A 209 11.40 9.81 -5.95
N GLY A 210 10.13 9.72 -5.52
CA GLY A 210 9.79 9.56 -4.10
C GLY A 210 10.36 8.27 -3.48
N PHE A 211 10.06 7.12 -4.09
CA PHE A 211 10.59 5.82 -3.66
C PHE A 211 12.12 5.75 -3.67
N GLY A 212 12.78 6.33 -4.69
CA GLY A 212 14.23 6.43 -4.76
C GLY A 212 14.83 7.29 -3.65
N GLY A 213 14.16 8.40 -3.30
CA GLY A 213 14.52 9.24 -2.15
C GLY A 213 14.43 8.47 -0.83
N ALA A 214 13.29 7.81 -0.58
CA ALA A 214 13.10 6.98 0.61
C ALA A 214 14.11 5.83 0.69
N PHE A 215 14.36 5.13 -0.42
CA PHE A 215 15.39 4.10 -0.52
C PHE A 215 16.77 4.66 -0.13
N SER A 216 17.15 5.83 -0.64
CA SER A 216 18.46 6.42 -0.39
C SER A 216 18.70 6.73 1.10
N GLU A 217 17.63 7.02 1.86
CA GLU A 217 17.73 7.25 3.31
C GLU A 217 17.92 5.97 4.12
N VAL A 218 17.34 4.84 3.68
CA VAL A 218 17.36 3.58 4.44
C VAL A 218 18.43 2.60 3.97
N TRP A 219 18.89 2.73 2.72
CA TRP A 219 19.85 1.80 2.12
C TRP A 219 21.16 1.67 2.92
N PRO A 220 21.81 2.73 3.43
CA PRO A 220 23.07 2.58 4.17
C PRO A 220 22.94 1.67 5.40
N ASP A 221 21.81 1.74 6.10
CA ASP A 221 21.54 0.93 7.28
C ASP A 221 21.21 -0.53 6.90
N ILE A 222 20.57 -0.74 5.75
CA ILE A 222 20.30 -2.08 5.19
C ILE A 222 21.62 -2.71 4.74
N GLU A 223 22.40 -2.01 3.92
CA GLU A 223 23.70 -2.47 3.40
C GLU A 223 24.65 -2.89 4.53
N ALA A 224 24.71 -2.10 5.61
CA ALA A 224 25.51 -2.44 6.79
C ALA A 224 25.07 -3.76 7.44
N ALA A 225 23.77 -4.08 7.41
CA ALA A 225 23.23 -5.30 8.00
C ALA A 225 23.42 -6.54 7.11
N LEU A 226 23.48 -6.40 5.78
CA LEU A 226 23.62 -7.51 4.82
C LEU A 226 24.92 -8.32 4.97
N GLN A 227 25.84 -7.90 5.83
CA GLN A 227 27.05 -8.65 6.16
C GLN A 227 26.74 -9.96 6.93
N GLU A 228 25.52 -10.13 7.45
CA GLU A 228 25.03 -11.31 8.15
C GLU A 228 24.03 -12.06 7.20
N LEU A 229 24.19 -13.36 6.94
CA LEU A 229 23.66 -14.01 5.72
C LEU A 229 22.21 -14.54 5.80
N VAL A 230 21.52 -14.58 4.65
CA VAL A 230 20.11 -14.93 4.35
C VAL A 230 19.15 -13.76 4.58
N VAL A 231 18.53 -13.27 3.50
CA VAL A 231 17.83 -11.98 3.52
C VAL A 231 16.44 -12.10 2.92
N PHE A 232 15.45 -11.78 3.75
CA PHE A 232 14.11 -11.44 3.32
C PHE A 232 13.94 -9.93 3.27
N VAL A 233 13.30 -9.43 2.23
CA VAL A 233 12.81 -8.05 2.17
C VAL A 233 11.30 -8.08 2.04
N VAL A 234 10.59 -7.45 2.97
CA VAL A 234 9.14 -7.35 2.94
C VAL A 234 8.72 -5.89 3.03
N GLY A 235 7.67 -5.54 2.29
CA GLY A 235 7.02 -4.26 2.49
C GLY A 235 5.55 -4.28 2.12
N HIS A 236 4.84 -3.26 2.58
CA HIS A 236 3.45 -2.97 2.24
C HIS A 236 3.33 -1.55 1.66
N SER A 237 2.50 -1.35 0.63
CA SER A 237 2.22 -0.01 0.08
C SER A 237 3.51 0.74 -0.36
N LEU A 238 3.74 1.98 0.08
CA LEU A 238 5.01 2.70 -0.04
C LEU A 238 6.22 1.84 0.38
N GLY A 239 6.10 1.11 1.50
CA GLY A 239 7.12 0.19 1.98
C GLY A 239 7.40 -0.93 1.00
N ALA A 240 6.40 -1.43 0.27
CA ALA A 240 6.59 -2.44 -0.78
C ALA A 240 7.29 -1.85 -2.02
N ALA A 241 7.06 -0.56 -2.30
CA ALA A 241 7.80 0.17 -3.34
C ALA A 241 9.29 0.25 -2.99
N VAL A 242 9.61 0.68 -1.76
CA VAL A 242 10.99 0.75 -1.28
C VAL A 242 11.60 -0.65 -1.13
N ALA A 243 10.82 -1.65 -0.72
CA ALA A 243 11.25 -3.05 -0.65
C ALA A 243 11.66 -3.60 -2.02
N THR A 244 10.96 -3.22 -3.08
CA THR A 244 11.32 -3.60 -4.46
C THR A 244 12.70 -3.06 -4.84
N LEU A 245 12.99 -1.79 -4.52
CA LEU A 245 14.30 -1.19 -4.76
C LEU A 245 15.38 -1.81 -3.85
N ALA A 246 15.06 -2.02 -2.57
CA ALA A 246 15.97 -2.57 -1.58
C ALA A 246 16.34 -4.03 -1.84
N SER A 247 15.41 -4.87 -2.29
CA SER A 247 15.70 -6.27 -2.62
C SER A 247 16.61 -6.39 -3.84
N TYR A 248 16.42 -5.53 -4.85
CA TYR A 248 17.31 -5.45 -6.00
C TYR A 248 18.73 -5.02 -5.60
N ALA A 249 18.83 -3.97 -4.80
CA ALA A 249 20.11 -3.47 -4.32
C ALA A 249 20.82 -4.51 -3.42
N ALA A 250 20.07 -5.19 -2.54
CA ALA A 250 20.58 -6.26 -1.70
C ALA A 250 21.12 -7.43 -2.52
N GLN A 251 20.38 -7.91 -3.53
CA GLN A 251 20.88 -8.98 -4.40
C GLN A 251 22.13 -8.54 -5.14
N SER A 252 22.12 -7.33 -5.72
CA SER A 252 23.28 -6.79 -6.44
C SER A 252 24.53 -6.69 -5.55
N TYR A 253 24.36 -6.21 -4.31
CA TYR A 253 25.42 -6.14 -3.32
C TYR A 253 25.98 -7.53 -2.97
N LEU A 254 25.10 -8.48 -2.68
CA LEU A 254 25.51 -9.85 -2.34
C LEU A 254 26.20 -10.56 -3.50
N ASP A 255 25.70 -10.39 -4.73
CA ASP A 255 26.33 -10.91 -5.95
C ASP A 255 27.76 -10.35 -6.10
N GLU A 256 27.96 -9.06 -5.83
CA GLU A 256 29.29 -8.41 -5.90
C GLU A 256 30.24 -8.92 -4.80
N GLN A 257 29.75 -9.03 -3.56
CA GLN A 257 30.58 -9.42 -2.41
C GLN A 257 30.90 -10.92 -2.38
N LEU A 258 29.98 -11.77 -2.83
CA LEU A 258 30.01 -13.22 -2.61
C LEU A 258 30.05 -14.04 -3.91
N GLY A 259 29.81 -13.43 -5.08
CA GLY A 259 29.80 -14.12 -6.37
C GLY A 259 28.77 -15.24 -6.43
N GLU A 260 29.16 -16.40 -6.98
CA GLU A 260 28.28 -17.58 -7.12
C GLU A 260 27.78 -18.15 -5.77
N GLY A 261 28.41 -17.78 -4.66
CA GLY A 261 27.98 -18.18 -3.31
C GLY A 261 26.96 -17.23 -2.67
N ALA A 262 26.56 -16.17 -3.36
CA ALA A 262 25.58 -15.22 -2.85
C ALA A 262 24.24 -15.91 -2.55
N PRO A 263 23.65 -15.71 -1.35
CA PRO A 263 22.31 -16.20 -1.10
C PRO A 263 21.30 -15.44 -1.98
N VAL A 264 20.22 -16.12 -2.33
CA VAL A 264 19.11 -15.52 -3.07
C VAL A 264 18.29 -14.66 -2.12
N VAL A 265 18.07 -13.39 -2.49
CA VAL A 265 17.18 -12.48 -1.78
C VAL A 265 15.73 -12.83 -2.09
N GLY A 266 15.00 -13.20 -1.05
CA GLY A 266 13.55 -13.39 -1.10
C GLY A 266 12.83 -12.06 -0.88
N ALA A 267 11.84 -11.74 -1.70
CA ALA A 267 11.04 -10.52 -1.54
C ALA A 267 9.55 -10.82 -1.46
N VAL A 268 8.87 -10.34 -0.41
CA VAL A 268 7.40 -10.38 -0.30
C VAL A 268 6.87 -8.96 -0.38
N LEU A 269 6.32 -8.63 -1.54
CA LEU A 269 5.88 -7.30 -1.89
C LEU A 269 4.35 -7.26 -1.81
N VAL A 270 3.82 -6.66 -0.75
CA VAL A 270 2.37 -6.58 -0.51
C VAL A 270 1.83 -5.25 -0.99
N ALA A 271 0.87 -5.29 -1.92
CA ALA A 271 0.33 -4.09 -2.54
C ALA A 271 1.38 -3.15 -3.21
N PRO A 272 2.41 -3.65 -3.93
CA PRO A 272 3.48 -2.79 -4.42
C PRO A 272 3.04 -1.94 -5.61
N PRO A 273 3.25 -0.61 -5.56
CA PRO A 273 3.15 0.22 -6.76
C PRO A 273 4.33 -0.06 -7.71
N ASN A 274 4.22 0.45 -8.93
CA ASN A 274 5.27 0.37 -9.94
C ASN A 274 6.39 1.37 -9.64
N VAL A 275 7.62 0.88 -9.56
CA VAL A 275 8.78 1.67 -9.10
C VAL A 275 9.66 2.19 -10.23
N ALA A 276 9.60 1.60 -11.42
CA ALA A 276 10.50 1.93 -12.52
C ALA A 276 9.97 1.43 -13.87
N GLY A 277 10.72 1.69 -14.94
CA GLY A 277 10.39 1.25 -16.30
C GLY A 277 10.83 -0.19 -16.64
N PRO A 278 10.56 -0.64 -17.87
CA PRO A 278 10.82 -2.03 -18.31
C PRO A 278 12.26 -2.51 -18.13
N ALA A 279 13.25 -1.63 -18.27
CA ALA A 279 14.67 -2.00 -18.13
C ALA A 279 15.03 -2.43 -16.70
N PHE A 280 14.53 -1.70 -15.69
CA PHE A 280 14.67 -2.10 -14.29
C PHE A 280 13.96 -3.43 -14.02
N VAL A 281 12.72 -3.56 -14.50
CA VAL A 281 11.91 -4.77 -14.30
C VAL A 281 12.61 -6.01 -14.88
N ALA A 282 13.18 -5.90 -16.08
CA ALA A 282 13.88 -7.02 -16.71
C ALA A 282 15.09 -7.51 -15.89
N GLU A 283 15.82 -6.60 -15.24
CA GLU A 283 16.93 -6.96 -14.34
C GLU A 283 16.43 -7.49 -12.99
N PHE A 284 15.39 -6.85 -12.42
CA PHE A 284 14.76 -7.29 -11.18
C PHE A 284 14.27 -8.73 -11.29
N ASP A 285 13.52 -9.05 -12.36
CA ASP A 285 12.89 -10.35 -12.56
C ASP A 285 13.91 -11.48 -12.74
N GLN A 286 15.15 -11.15 -13.15
CA GLN A 286 16.24 -12.11 -13.26
C GLN A 286 16.94 -12.36 -11.93
N ARG A 287 16.99 -11.35 -11.05
CA ARG A 287 17.87 -11.33 -9.87
C ARG A 287 17.13 -11.65 -8.58
N VAL A 288 15.93 -11.11 -8.39
CA VAL A 288 15.23 -11.18 -7.10
C VAL A 288 14.17 -12.27 -7.11
N ASN A 289 14.14 -13.11 -6.07
CA ASN A 289 13.09 -14.13 -5.92
C ASN A 289 11.87 -13.52 -5.19
N ALA A 290 11.04 -12.79 -5.95
CA ALA A 290 9.92 -12.01 -5.45
C ALA A 290 8.56 -12.73 -5.52
N ARG A 291 7.66 -12.33 -4.61
CA ARG A 291 6.22 -12.58 -4.59
C ARG A 291 5.50 -11.25 -4.47
N ARG A 292 4.70 -10.91 -5.48
CA ARG A 292 3.95 -9.66 -5.59
C ARG A 292 2.48 -9.92 -5.33
N LEU A 293 2.04 -9.70 -4.10
CA LEU A 293 0.65 -9.90 -3.68
C LEU A 293 -0.18 -8.68 -4.09
N ALA A 294 -1.19 -8.89 -4.93
CA ALA A 294 -2.01 -7.81 -5.46
C ALA A 294 -3.51 -8.16 -5.37
N PHE A 295 -4.24 -7.46 -4.51
CA PHE A 295 -5.70 -7.57 -4.46
C PHE A 295 -6.34 -6.89 -5.67
N GLN A 296 -7.28 -7.57 -6.32
CA GLN A 296 -7.81 -7.15 -7.62
C GLN A 296 -8.51 -5.78 -7.60
N PHE A 297 -9.05 -5.37 -6.45
CA PHE A 297 -9.69 -4.06 -6.29
C PHE A 297 -8.77 -3.03 -5.63
N ASP A 298 -7.55 -3.40 -5.27
CA ASP A 298 -6.56 -2.43 -4.82
C ASP A 298 -6.01 -1.63 -6.00
N ILE A 299 -5.98 -0.32 -5.82
CA ILE A 299 -5.55 0.63 -6.82
C ILE A 299 -4.04 0.87 -6.77
N VAL A 300 -3.41 0.64 -5.62
CA VAL A 300 -1.98 0.90 -5.43
C VAL A 300 -1.12 0.01 -6.35
N PRO A 301 -1.39 -1.29 -6.51
CA PRO A 301 -0.67 -2.14 -7.46
C PRO A 301 -0.82 -1.77 -8.94
N GLN A 302 -1.79 -0.91 -9.28
CA GLN A 302 -1.97 -0.39 -10.63
C GLN A 302 -1.22 0.93 -10.82
N ALA A 303 -0.93 1.65 -9.75
CA ALA A 303 -0.18 2.89 -9.77
C ALA A 303 1.32 2.61 -9.79
N PHE A 304 2.14 3.30 -10.56
CA PHE A 304 1.79 4.23 -11.63
C PHE A 304 1.47 3.50 -12.93
N CYS A 305 0.66 4.12 -13.78
CA CYS A 305 0.09 3.41 -14.92
C CYS A 305 1.16 2.88 -15.90
N THR A 306 0.97 1.63 -16.32
CA THR A 306 1.77 0.94 -17.34
C THR A 306 1.09 1.05 -18.71
N PRO A 307 1.85 1.22 -19.81
CA PRO A 307 3.31 1.37 -19.86
C PRO A 307 3.80 2.77 -19.51
N THR A 308 2.90 3.76 -19.48
CA THR A 308 3.26 5.16 -19.27
C THR A 308 2.29 5.88 -18.33
N MET A 309 2.87 6.75 -17.52
CA MET A 309 2.18 7.68 -16.64
C MET A 309 2.39 9.11 -17.15
N PRO A 310 1.32 9.88 -17.46
CA PRO A 310 1.46 11.26 -17.94
C PRO A 310 2.20 12.15 -16.93
N ALA A 311 3.12 12.98 -17.41
CA ALA A 311 3.76 13.99 -16.59
C ALA A 311 2.78 15.17 -16.41
N CYS A 312 2.55 15.58 -15.16
CA CYS A 312 1.59 16.63 -14.85
C CYS A 312 2.29 17.93 -14.49
N GLY A 313 1.90 19.01 -15.17
CA GLY A 313 2.41 20.35 -14.87
C GLY A 313 1.58 21.06 -13.80
N GLY A 314 2.24 21.73 -12.85
CA GLY A 314 1.56 22.51 -11.82
C GLY A 314 0.58 23.54 -12.39
N ALA A 315 1.00 24.28 -13.42
CA ALA A 315 0.14 25.26 -14.10
C ALA A 315 -0.95 24.63 -15.01
N SER A 316 -0.79 23.36 -15.41
CA SER A 316 -1.72 22.68 -16.32
C SER A 316 -2.99 22.18 -15.64
N ALA A 317 -2.93 21.97 -14.32
CA ALA A 317 -4.10 21.70 -13.53
C ALA A 317 -5.04 22.91 -13.50
N ASP A 318 -4.49 24.12 -13.37
CA ASP A 318 -5.23 25.37 -13.11
C ASP A 318 -5.77 26.08 -14.35
N ALA A 319 -5.19 25.83 -15.53
CA ALA A 319 -5.51 26.58 -16.74
C ALA A 319 -6.92 26.30 -17.30
N SER A 320 -7.59 25.23 -16.88
CA SER A 320 -8.98 24.93 -17.29
C SER A 320 -10.00 25.46 -16.26
N PRO A 321 -11.24 25.76 -16.66
CA PRO A 321 -12.30 26.17 -15.72
C PRO A 321 -12.54 25.16 -14.59
N VAL A 322 -12.42 23.87 -14.89
CA VAL A 322 -12.52 22.79 -13.89
C VAL A 322 -11.31 22.81 -12.98
N GLY A 323 -10.12 23.03 -13.54
CA GLY A 323 -8.88 23.26 -12.82
C GLY A 323 -8.97 24.33 -11.75
N ALA A 324 -9.42 25.52 -12.16
CA ALA A 324 -9.62 26.64 -11.25
C ALA A 324 -10.66 26.34 -10.16
N LEU A 325 -11.67 25.51 -10.44
CA LEU A 325 -12.64 25.06 -9.43
C LEU A 325 -12.02 24.07 -8.43
N LEU A 326 -11.22 23.13 -8.92
CA LEU A 326 -10.48 22.18 -8.09
C LEU A 326 -9.48 22.89 -7.19
N ALA A 327 -8.68 23.81 -7.73
CA ALA A 327 -7.75 24.63 -6.97
C ALA A 327 -8.45 25.44 -5.86
N LYS A 328 -9.61 26.04 -6.16
CA LYS A 328 -10.45 26.73 -5.14
C LYS A 328 -10.99 25.78 -4.07
N ALA A 329 -11.13 24.50 -4.37
CA ALA A 329 -11.51 23.46 -3.42
C ALA A 329 -10.31 22.89 -2.63
N GLY A 330 -9.12 23.45 -2.82
CA GLY A 330 -7.88 23.00 -2.19
C GLY A 330 -7.33 21.71 -2.78
N VAL A 331 -7.72 21.36 -4.01
CA VAL A 331 -7.15 20.23 -4.76
C VAL A 331 -5.90 20.74 -5.47
N SER A 332 -4.75 20.13 -5.17
CA SER A 332 -3.47 20.42 -5.81
C SER A 332 -2.96 19.18 -6.52
N VAL A 333 -2.23 19.38 -7.62
CA VAL A 333 -1.52 18.31 -8.33
C VAL A 333 -0.06 18.42 -7.96
N MET A 334 0.56 17.29 -7.58
CA MET A 334 2.01 17.25 -7.49
C MET A 334 2.64 17.43 -8.88
N PRO A 335 3.40 18.51 -9.14
CA PRO A 335 4.04 18.68 -10.44
C PRO A 335 5.09 17.59 -10.66
N THR A 336 4.93 16.84 -11.74
CA THR A 336 5.85 15.77 -12.15
C THR A 336 6.41 16.02 -13.54
N ASN A 337 6.13 17.19 -14.13
CA ASN A 337 6.83 17.67 -15.30
C ASN A 337 8.23 18.15 -14.91
N MET A 338 9.26 17.60 -15.54
CA MET A 338 10.65 18.04 -15.36
C MET A 338 11.05 19.01 -16.48
N PRO A 339 12.06 19.87 -16.26
CA PRO A 339 12.70 20.61 -17.34
C PRO A 339 13.11 19.66 -18.48
N GLY A 340 12.85 20.04 -19.73
CA GLY A 340 13.15 19.19 -20.90
C GLY A 340 11.95 18.55 -21.60
N ASN A 341 10.73 19.03 -21.37
CA ASN A 341 9.51 18.60 -22.07
C ASN A 341 9.17 17.11 -21.89
N VAL A 342 9.46 16.52 -20.73
CA VAL A 342 8.98 15.17 -20.41
C VAL A 342 7.45 15.19 -20.34
N SER A 343 6.80 14.43 -21.21
CA SER A 343 5.33 14.34 -21.29
C SER A 343 4.77 13.10 -20.61
N ALA A 344 5.59 12.08 -20.38
CA ALA A 344 5.22 10.85 -19.68
C ALA A 344 6.45 10.13 -19.11
N TRP A 345 6.20 9.27 -18.12
CA TRP A 345 7.17 8.43 -17.43
C TRP A 345 6.87 6.96 -17.69
N ASN A 346 7.90 6.15 -17.96
CA ASN A 346 7.70 4.73 -18.27
C ASN A 346 7.62 3.90 -16.98
N TYR A 347 6.53 3.18 -16.77
CA TYR A 347 6.37 2.30 -15.62
C TYR A 347 6.00 0.89 -16.04
N SER A 348 6.54 -0.09 -15.33
CA SER A 348 6.23 -1.51 -15.51
C SER A 348 6.07 -2.19 -14.16
N GLN A 349 5.26 -3.24 -14.14
CA GLN A 349 5.11 -4.13 -13.00
C GLN A 349 6.28 -5.12 -12.98
N VAL A 350 6.93 -5.26 -11.84
CA VAL A 350 7.83 -6.40 -11.58
C VAL A 350 7.05 -7.71 -11.59
N GLY A 351 7.74 -8.79 -11.88
CA GLY A 351 7.23 -10.15 -11.93
C GLY A 351 6.80 -10.71 -10.58
N GLY A 352 6.57 -12.02 -10.55
CA GLY A 352 6.18 -12.75 -9.33
C GLY A 352 4.74 -12.46 -8.87
N GLY A 353 3.84 -12.08 -9.78
CA GLY A 353 2.46 -11.73 -9.46
C GLY A 353 1.66 -12.87 -8.84
N LEU A 354 1.12 -12.63 -7.65
CA LEU A 354 0.15 -13.47 -6.94
C LEU A 354 -1.15 -12.65 -6.76
N PRO A 355 -2.11 -12.77 -7.69
CA PRO A 355 -3.37 -12.05 -7.59
C PRO A 355 -4.22 -12.59 -6.44
N ILE A 356 -4.97 -11.71 -5.79
CA ILE A 356 -5.95 -12.04 -4.77
C ILE A 356 -7.31 -11.51 -5.25
N ALA A 357 -8.29 -12.39 -5.37
CA ALA A 357 -9.66 -12.06 -5.73
C ALA A 357 -10.53 -11.83 -4.49
N GLY A 358 -11.69 -11.20 -4.66
CA GLY A 358 -12.68 -11.07 -3.58
C GLY A 358 -13.22 -12.42 -3.09
N ASP A 359 -13.29 -13.40 -4.00
CA ASP A 359 -13.77 -14.76 -3.69
C ASP A 359 -12.75 -15.59 -2.91
N ASP A 360 -11.48 -15.15 -2.86
CA ASP A 360 -10.40 -15.82 -2.11
C ASP A 360 -10.40 -15.43 -0.62
N MET A 361 -11.29 -14.52 -0.21
CA MET A 361 -11.35 -14.04 1.17
C MET A 361 -11.95 -15.11 2.07
N PRO A 362 -11.28 -15.52 3.16
CA PRO A 362 -11.75 -16.62 4.02
C PRO A 362 -13.06 -16.31 4.73
N GLN A 363 -13.42 -15.02 4.84
CA GLN A 363 -14.64 -14.55 5.47
C GLN A 363 -15.25 -13.41 4.64
N ASP A 364 -16.58 -13.37 4.61
CA ASP A 364 -17.36 -12.33 3.93
C ASP A 364 -17.07 -12.14 2.42
N ALA A 365 -16.58 -13.18 1.73
CA ALA A 365 -16.24 -13.18 0.30
C ALA A 365 -17.29 -12.48 -0.58
N ALA A 366 -18.58 -12.69 -0.30
CA ALA A 366 -19.69 -12.11 -1.05
C ALA A 366 -19.82 -10.57 -0.97
N ALA A 367 -19.21 -9.93 0.04
CA ALA A 367 -19.25 -8.47 0.21
C ALA A 367 -18.11 -7.75 -0.53
N TRP A 368 -16.96 -8.40 -0.73
CA TRP A 368 -15.78 -7.83 -1.37
C TRP A 368 -16.01 -7.28 -2.79
N PRO A 369 -16.90 -7.83 -3.63
CA PRO A 369 -17.28 -7.23 -4.91
C PRO A 369 -17.85 -5.80 -4.81
N ALA A 370 -18.28 -5.34 -3.63
CA ALA A 370 -18.68 -3.94 -3.43
C ALA A 370 -17.54 -2.95 -3.73
N LEU A 371 -16.28 -3.40 -3.66
CA LEU A 371 -15.09 -2.61 -3.97
C LEU A 371 -14.79 -2.53 -5.48
N GLN A 372 -15.61 -3.08 -6.37
CA GLN A 372 -15.36 -3.00 -7.82
C GLN A 372 -15.38 -1.57 -8.39
N SER A 373 -15.94 -0.61 -7.64
CA SER A 373 -16.00 0.80 -8.02
C SER A 373 -15.54 1.68 -6.86
N ILE A 374 -14.68 2.65 -7.17
CA ILE A 374 -14.20 3.64 -6.22
C ILE A 374 -15.29 4.71 -6.06
N GLN A 375 -15.84 4.80 -4.85
CA GLN A 375 -16.74 5.90 -4.51
C GLN A 375 -15.87 7.05 -3.98
N LEU A 376 -15.67 8.11 -4.76
CA LEU A 376 -14.74 9.20 -4.41
C LEU A 376 -15.04 9.87 -3.07
N CYS A 377 -16.32 9.91 -2.68
CA CYS A 377 -16.77 10.42 -1.39
C CYS A 377 -16.63 9.45 -0.21
N TRP A 378 -15.99 8.30 -0.45
CA TRP A 378 -15.65 7.23 0.50
C TRP A 378 -14.26 6.66 0.16
N ALA A 379 -13.40 7.46 -0.46
CA ALA A 379 -12.13 6.99 -1.02
C ALA A 379 -11.20 6.45 0.08
N VAL A 380 -11.35 6.96 1.29
CA VAL A 380 -10.57 6.59 2.47
C VAL A 380 -10.94 5.19 2.92
N GLU A 381 -12.24 4.95 3.13
CA GLU A 381 -12.75 3.66 3.56
C GLU A 381 -12.57 2.61 2.46
N PHE A 382 -12.77 3.01 1.20
CA PHE A 382 -12.41 2.21 0.03
C PHE A 382 -10.94 1.77 0.12
N LEU A 383 -10.01 2.72 0.28
CA LEU A 383 -8.59 2.40 0.32
C LEU A 383 -8.28 1.51 1.53
N LEU A 384 -8.76 1.83 2.73
CA LEU A 384 -8.55 0.99 3.91
C LEU A 384 -9.03 -0.46 3.67
N ALA A 385 -10.20 -0.64 3.08
CA ALA A 385 -10.72 -1.98 2.77
C ALA A 385 -9.89 -2.68 1.70
N SER A 386 -9.66 -2.04 0.55
CA SER A 386 -8.99 -2.68 -0.59
C SER A 386 -7.49 -2.84 -0.41
N HIS A 387 -6.86 -1.97 0.38
CA HIS A 387 -5.41 -1.85 0.48
C HIS A 387 -4.84 -2.40 1.79
N VAL A 388 -5.61 -2.41 2.88
CA VAL A 388 -5.15 -2.92 4.18
C VAL A 388 -5.93 -4.15 4.60
N CYS A 389 -7.26 -4.05 4.69
CA CYS A 389 -8.09 -5.14 5.19
C CYS A 389 -8.05 -6.36 4.28
N SER A 390 -8.00 -6.17 2.96
CA SER A 390 -7.94 -7.27 1.97
C SER A 390 -6.77 -8.21 2.22
N TYR A 391 -5.57 -7.66 2.38
CA TYR A 391 -4.35 -8.43 2.61
C TYR A 391 -4.32 -9.05 4.00
N THR A 392 -4.76 -8.30 5.00
CA THR A 392 -4.88 -8.80 6.38
C THR A 392 -5.86 -9.99 6.43
N CYS A 393 -6.99 -9.88 5.74
CA CYS A 393 -8.00 -10.92 5.62
C CYS A 393 -7.47 -12.13 4.88
N PHE A 394 -6.98 -11.93 3.66
CA PHE A 394 -6.49 -13.00 2.84
C PHE A 394 -5.36 -13.77 3.53
N THR A 395 -4.38 -13.08 4.11
CA THR A 395 -3.23 -13.76 4.74
C THR A 395 -3.57 -14.41 6.07
N SER A 396 -4.64 -13.99 6.77
CA SER A 396 -5.04 -14.58 8.05
C SER A 396 -5.37 -16.07 7.97
N GLN A 397 -5.76 -16.57 6.80
CA GLN A 397 -6.05 -18.00 6.60
C GLN A 397 -4.81 -18.90 6.70
N PHE A 398 -3.61 -18.30 6.61
CA PHE A 398 -2.34 -19.01 6.72
C PHE A 398 -1.67 -18.82 8.09
N ALA A 399 -2.36 -18.20 9.05
CA ALA A 399 -1.83 -18.08 10.40
C ALA A 399 -1.69 -19.47 11.05
N ALA A 400 -0.56 -19.69 11.73
CA ALA A 400 -0.28 -20.97 12.40
C ALA A 400 -1.21 -21.25 13.60
N ASP A 401 -1.78 -20.20 14.19
CA ASP A 401 -2.69 -20.24 15.33
C ASP A 401 -4.09 -19.75 14.90
N ALA A 402 -5.12 -20.56 15.16
CA ALA A 402 -6.51 -20.21 14.89
C ALA A 402 -6.95 -18.93 15.65
N ASP A 403 -6.42 -18.69 16.85
CA ASP A 403 -6.70 -17.47 17.58
C ASP A 403 -6.07 -16.25 16.89
N ALA A 404 -4.88 -16.40 16.32
CA ALA A 404 -4.25 -15.35 15.53
C ALA A 404 -5.03 -15.08 14.23
N ALA A 405 -5.48 -16.14 13.53
CA ALA A 405 -6.35 -16.02 12.37
C ALA A 405 -7.64 -15.26 12.71
N ALA A 406 -8.31 -15.62 13.81
CA ALA A 406 -9.61 -15.06 14.18
C ALA A 406 -9.54 -13.62 14.70
N ARG A 407 -8.49 -13.24 15.44
CA ARG A 407 -8.38 -11.88 16.01
C ARG A 407 -7.97 -10.83 14.99
N HIS A 408 -7.36 -11.23 13.87
CA HIS A 408 -6.61 -10.33 12.99
C HIS A 408 -7.01 -10.44 11.53
N SER A 409 -8.21 -10.96 11.24
CA SER A 409 -8.60 -11.14 9.85
C SER A 409 -9.09 -9.84 9.19
N ASN A 410 -9.71 -8.90 9.90
CA ASN A 410 -10.29 -7.68 9.32
C ASN A 410 -11.18 -7.94 8.08
N CYS A 411 -11.81 -9.11 8.01
CA CYS A 411 -12.46 -9.57 6.80
C CYS A 411 -13.87 -9.03 6.57
N TRP A 412 -14.58 -8.64 7.62
CA TRP A 412 -16.00 -8.32 7.49
C TRP A 412 -16.20 -6.90 6.97
N LEU A 413 -16.71 -6.78 5.74
CA LEU A 413 -17.23 -5.55 5.13
C LEU A 413 -18.74 -5.39 5.36
N SER A 414 -19.43 -6.50 5.62
CA SER A 414 -20.80 -6.54 6.11
C SER A 414 -20.84 -6.54 7.65
N PRO A 415 -22.00 -6.29 8.28
CA PRO A 415 -22.13 -6.46 9.73
C PRO A 415 -21.76 -7.89 10.13
N LYS A 416 -20.71 -8.04 10.95
CA LYS A 416 -20.23 -9.33 11.42
C LYS A 416 -21.35 -10.12 12.12
N PRO A 417 -21.68 -11.33 11.68
CA PRO A 417 -22.65 -12.19 12.36
C PRO A 417 -22.24 -12.53 13.80
N GLY A 418 -23.21 -12.63 14.70
CA GLY A 418 -22.96 -13.00 16.09
C GLY A 418 -22.29 -14.38 16.20
N GLY A 419 -21.16 -14.44 16.89
CA GLY A 419 -20.40 -15.68 17.08
C GLY A 419 -19.49 -16.09 15.91
N ALA A 420 -19.48 -15.34 14.80
CA ALA A 420 -18.52 -15.59 13.73
C ALA A 420 -17.08 -15.25 14.16
N GLU A 421 -16.10 -15.88 13.53
CA GLU A 421 -14.68 -15.53 13.68
C GLU A 421 -14.35 -14.25 12.91
N GLY A 422 -13.16 -13.69 13.15
CA GLY A 422 -12.66 -12.52 12.43
C GLY A 422 -13.02 -11.17 13.05
N SER A 423 -12.52 -10.10 12.46
CA SER A 423 -12.84 -8.71 12.83
C SER A 423 -13.46 -7.96 11.66
N ALA A 424 -14.22 -6.91 11.97
CA ALA A 424 -14.65 -5.97 10.95
C ALA A 424 -13.45 -5.23 10.37
N CYS A 425 -13.51 -4.90 9.08
CA CYS A 425 -12.51 -4.03 8.48
C CYS A 425 -12.50 -2.67 9.20
N MET A 426 -11.33 -2.25 9.66
CA MET A 426 -11.19 -1.02 10.43
C MET A 426 -11.60 0.19 9.59
N GLY A 427 -12.45 1.05 10.16
CA GLY A 427 -12.93 2.25 9.48
C GLY A 427 -13.96 1.99 8.37
N TRP A 428 -14.29 0.73 8.07
CA TRP A 428 -15.28 0.40 7.06
C TRP A 428 -16.70 0.70 7.56
N PRO A 429 -17.48 1.53 6.86
CA PRO A 429 -18.82 1.90 7.29
C PRO A 429 -19.81 0.87 6.76
N SER A 430 -20.75 0.45 7.61
CA SER A 430 -21.89 -0.37 7.19
C SER A 430 -22.78 0.31 6.12
N ALA A 431 -22.52 1.60 5.85
CA ALA A 431 -23.25 2.42 4.89
C ALA A 431 -22.53 2.59 3.53
N TYR A 432 -21.38 1.95 3.30
CA TYR A 432 -20.69 2.06 2.02
C TYR A 432 -21.60 1.65 0.84
N PRO A 433 -21.68 2.45 -0.25
CA PRO A 433 -22.57 2.15 -1.37
C PRO A 433 -22.26 0.80 -2.04
N GLY A 434 -23.30 0.02 -2.32
CA GLY A 434 -23.16 -1.31 -2.93
C GLY A 434 -23.11 -2.47 -1.92
N VAL A 435 -22.92 -2.19 -0.63
CA VAL A 435 -23.17 -3.15 0.46
C VAL A 435 -24.68 -3.16 0.76
N GLU A 436 -25.49 -3.68 -0.17
CA GLU A 436 -26.92 -3.81 0.08
C GLU A 436 -27.18 -4.90 1.14
N MET A 437 -27.49 -4.50 2.37
CA MET A 437 -27.97 -5.39 3.44
C MET A 437 -29.21 -6.23 3.03
N LYS A 438 -29.88 -5.88 1.93
CA LYS A 438 -31.08 -6.59 1.43
C LYS A 438 -30.80 -7.99 0.91
N ARG A 439 -29.58 -8.33 0.46
CA ARG A 439 -29.30 -9.68 -0.09
C ARG A 439 -29.08 -10.75 0.97
N LEU A 440 -28.78 -10.39 2.22
CA LEU A 440 -28.45 -11.36 3.27
C LEU A 440 -29.66 -11.85 4.09
N GLY A 441 -30.88 -11.38 3.81
CA GLY A 441 -32.08 -11.82 4.54
C GLY A 441 -32.07 -11.49 6.04
N ILE A 442 -31.13 -10.65 6.49
CA ILE A 442 -30.99 -10.23 7.89
C ILE A 442 -32.04 -9.13 8.16
N PRO A 443 -32.97 -9.32 9.11
CA PRO A 443 -33.92 -8.28 9.49
C PRO A 443 -33.18 -7.02 9.91
N ARG A 444 -33.71 -5.84 9.56
CA ARG A 444 -33.24 -4.54 10.10
C ARG A 444 -33.53 -4.50 11.60
N GLU A 445 -32.67 -5.08 12.42
CA GLU A 445 -32.65 -4.79 13.84
C GLU A 445 -31.64 -3.68 14.13
N THR A 446 -32.00 -2.93 15.16
CA THR A 446 -31.51 -1.65 15.70
C THR A 446 -30.06 -1.27 15.38
N PRO A 447 -29.77 0.00 15.00
CA PRO A 447 -28.41 0.44 14.71
C PRO A 447 -27.51 0.25 15.95
N CYS A 448 -26.47 -0.57 15.80
CA CYS A 448 -25.34 -0.56 16.72
C CYS A 448 -24.79 0.87 16.79
N ALA A 449 -24.60 1.38 18.01
CA ALA A 449 -23.99 2.67 18.25
C ALA A 449 -22.58 2.66 17.63
N VAL A 450 -22.44 3.31 16.47
CA VAL A 450 -21.14 3.66 15.92
C VAL A 450 -20.53 4.63 16.91
N GLN A 451 -19.40 4.24 17.51
CA GLN A 451 -18.56 5.17 18.25
C GLN A 451 -18.11 6.25 17.25
N GLN A 452 -18.77 7.41 17.30
CA GLN A 452 -18.40 8.56 16.48
C GLN A 452 -16.96 8.92 16.84
N TRP A 453 -16.08 8.87 15.84
CA TRP A 453 -14.81 9.56 15.87
C TRP A 453 -15.11 11.07 15.89
N GLU A 454 -15.15 11.66 17.09
CA GLU A 454 -15.29 13.11 17.21
C GLU A 454 -13.96 13.80 16.87
N GLY A 455 -13.99 14.62 15.83
CA GLY A 455 -12.84 15.30 15.28
C GLY A 455 -12.26 16.34 16.22
N HIS A 456 -10.97 16.23 16.51
CA HIS A 456 -10.17 17.32 17.04
C HIS A 456 -9.49 18.10 15.91
N ALA A 457 -9.48 19.43 16.05
CA ALA A 457 -9.03 20.38 15.05
C ALA A 457 -7.50 20.31 14.81
N PHE A 458 -7.11 20.45 13.54
CA PHE A 458 -5.73 20.54 13.08
C PHE A 458 -5.09 21.88 13.51
N VAL A 459 -3.86 21.81 14.01
CA VAL A 459 -2.93 22.93 14.02
C VAL A 459 -2.20 22.89 12.67
N SER A 460 -2.41 23.91 11.84
CA SER A 460 -1.69 24.06 10.58
C SER A 460 -0.20 24.31 10.86
N PHE A 461 0.67 23.42 10.40
CA PHE A 461 2.09 23.73 10.23
C PHE A 461 2.30 24.13 8.76
N LEU A 462 2.58 25.42 8.57
CA LEU A 462 3.24 25.99 7.39
C LEU A 462 4.66 26.36 7.79
#